data_AF-A0A359ECL3-F1
#
_entry.id   AF-A0A359ECL3-F1
#
_cell.length_a   1.000
_cell.length_b   1.000
_cell.length_c   1.000
_cell.angle_alpha   90.00
_cell.angle_beta   90.00
_cell.angle_gamma   90.00
#
_symmetry.space_group_name_H-M   'P 1'
#
loop_
_entity.id
_entity.type
_entity.pdbx_description
1 polymer ?
#
loop_
_entity_poly.entity_id
_entity_poly.type
_entity_poly.pdbx_seq_one_letter_code
_entity_poly.pdbx_strand_id
1 'polypeptide(L)'
;ASWDTSKLNGLFAIQMIVLRDNRKVDTATIQVTVDNLPPEVSIPYPENGQTFQYEFGKEITFRAEANDNIGLKFVVFYVGDRELARQSQPPYALPWRAKPGEYTLRVEALDLAGNTSEVSIDFSVEE
;
A
#
# COMPACT_ATOMS: atom_id res chain seq x y z
N ALA A 1 2.19 -26.20 19.12
CA ALA A 1 2.36 -24.91 19.83
C ALA A 1 1.85 -23.80 18.92
N SER A 2 1.27 -22.73 19.48
CA SER A 2 0.89 -21.51 18.75
C SER A 2 1.82 -20.37 19.15
N TRP A 3 2.19 -19.53 18.19
CA TRP A 3 3.00 -18.33 18.41
C TRP A 3 2.15 -17.09 18.15
N ASP A 4 2.01 -16.21 19.14
CA ASP A 4 1.34 -14.92 19.00
C ASP A 4 2.34 -13.86 18.51
N THR A 5 2.09 -13.32 17.32
CA THR A 5 2.95 -12.34 16.65
C THR A 5 2.37 -10.93 16.66
N SER A 6 1.21 -10.70 17.30
CA SER A 6 0.44 -9.46 17.21
C SER A 6 1.15 -8.20 17.76
N LYS A 7 2.18 -8.38 18.60
CA LYS A 7 2.97 -7.29 19.20
C LYS A 7 4.45 -7.34 18.79
N LEU A 8 4.77 -8.11 17.76
CA LEU A 8 6.13 -8.32 17.29
C LEU A 8 6.32 -7.64 15.95
N ASN A 9 7.53 -7.14 15.68
CA ASN A 9 7.95 -6.69 14.35
C ASN A 9 9.42 -7.08 14.17
N GLY A 10 9.80 -7.43 12.95
CA GLY A 10 11.18 -7.74 12.58
C GLY A 10 11.40 -9.21 12.18
N LEU A 11 12.68 -9.56 12.05
CA LEU A 11 13.13 -10.88 11.59
C LEU A 11 13.31 -11.85 12.77
N PHE A 12 12.58 -12.96 12.74
CA PHE A 12 12.66 -14.06 13.69
C PHE A 12 13.18 -15.32 13.01
N ALA A 13 13.77 -16.21 13.80
CA ALA A 13 14.16 -17.55 13.36
C ALA A 13 13.45 -18.60 14.21
N ILE A 14 12.67 -19.46 13.58
CA ILE A 14 12.08 -20.61 14.24
C ILE A 14 13.04 -21.78 14.04
N GLN A 15 13.60 -22.27 15.14
CA GLN A 15 14.49 -23.41 15.15
C GLN A 15 13.77 -24.64 15.67
N MET A 16 13.75 -25.70 14.87
CA MET A 16 13.33 -27.03 15.29
C MET A 16 14.57 -27.84 15.64
N ILE A 17 14.57 -28.46 16.82
CA ILE A 17 15.63 -29.33 17.29
C ILE A 17 15.03 -30.72 17.47
N VAL A 18 15.64 -31.73 16.86
CA VAL A 18 15.25 -33.13 16.99
C VAL A 18 16.40 -33.91 17.61
N LEU A 19 16.16 -34.49 18.79
CA LEU A 19 17.05 -35.47 19.40
C LEU A 19 16.66 -36.87 18.93
N ARG A 20 17.58 -37.57 18.27
CA ARG A 20 17.39 -38.95 17.84
C ARG A 20 17.79 -39.95 18.92
N ASP A 21 17.35 -41.19 18.79
CA ASP A 21 17.64 -42.29 19.73
C ASP A 21 19.15 -42.53 19.95
N ASN A 22 19.97 -42.27 18.92
CA ASN A 22 21.43 -42.38 19.00
C ASN A 22 22.13 -41.15 19.61
N ARG A 23 21.38 -40.26 20.29
CA ARG A 23 21.84 -38.98 20.86
C ARG A 23 22.35 -37.95 19.84
N LYS A 24 22.14 -38.18 18.54
CA LYS A 24 22.40 -37.15 17.52
C LYS A 24 21.34 -36.06 17.59
N VAL A 25 21.77 -34.81 17.47
CA VAL A 25 20.88 -33.66 17.29
C VAL A 25 20.85 -33.28 15.82
N ASP A 26 19.66 -33.14 15.25
CA ASP A 26 19.43 -32.46 13.98
C ASP A 26 18.70 -31.15 14.24
N THR A 27 18.98 -30.16 13.39
CA THR A 27 18.34 -28.85 13.44
C THR A 27 17.77 -28.47 12.09
N ALA A 28 16.65 -27.76 12.10
CA ALA A 28 16.12 -27.05 10.95
C ALA A 28 15.76 -25.63 11.40
N THR A 29 16.06 -24.64 10.57
CA THR A 29 15.78 -23.23 10.86
C THR A 29 15.00 -22.63 9.71
N ILE A 30 13.92 -21.93 10.03
CA ILE A 30 13.20 -21.07 9.08
C ILE A 30 13.27 -19.63 9.56
N GLN A 31 13.42 -18.70 8.62
CA GLN A 31 13.32 -17.28 8.89
C GLN A 31 11.87 -16.83 8.66
N VAL A 32 11.36 -16.02 9.56
CA VAL A 32 10.02 -15.44 9.49
C VAL A 32 10.14 -13.96 9.78
N THR A 33 9.70 -13.14 8.85
CA THR A 33 9.56 -11.70 9.07
C THR A 33 8.12 -11.43 9.52
N VAL A 34 7.98 -10.78 10.67
CA VAL A 34 6.69 -10.31 11.18
C VAL A 34 6.62 -8.81 10.96
N ASP A 35 5.53 -8.36 10.36
CA ASP A 35 5.25 -6.94 10.18
C ASP A 35 3.77 -6.65 10.42
N ASN A 36 3.52 -5.78 11.39
CA ASN A 36 2.20 -5.30 11.79
C ASN A 36 2.11 -3.77 11.63
N LEU A 37 3.07 -3.13 10.95
CA LEU A 37 3.03 -1.70 10.67
C LEU A 37 2.39 -1.49 9.29
N PRO A 38 1.30 -0.70 9.19
CA PRO A 38 0.73 -0.37 7.90
C PRO A 38 1.61 0.64 7.14
N PRO A 39 1.51 0.67 5.80
CA PRO A 39 2.15 1.71 4.99
C PRO A 39 1.76 3.13 5.40
N GLU A 40 2.64 4.08 5.11
CA GLU A 40 2.31 5.50 5.08
C GLU A 40 1.95 5.91 3.64
N VAL A 41 0.86 6.66 3.46
CA VAL A 41 0.36 7.08 2.13
C VAL A 41 -0.02 8.55 2.15
N SER A 42 0.29 9.28 1.07
CA SER A 42 -0.15 10.65 0.85
C SER A 42 -0.54 10.89 -0.61
N ILE A 43 -1.35 11.93 -0.84
CA ILE A 43 -1.71 12.42 -2.18
C ILE A 43 -1.15 13.84 -2.32
N PRO A 44 0.06 14.01 -2.91
CA PRO A 44 0.61 15.33 -3.17
C PRO A 44 -0.14 16.10 -4.26
N TYR A 45 -0.91 15.40 -5.11
CA TYR A 45 -1.70 16.06 -6.15
C TYR A 45 -2.84 15.17 -6.69
N PRO A 46 -4.04 15.73 -6.95
CA PRO A 46 -4.45 17.11 -6.68
C PRO A 46 -4.49 17.44 -5.19
N GLU A 47 -4.48 18.73 -4.87
CA GLU A 47 -4.65 19.20 -3.49
C GLU A 47 -6.10 19.02 -3.05
N ASN A 48 -6.31 18.80 -1.74
CA ASN A 48 -7.67 18.67 -1.20
C ASN A 48 -8.45 19.98 -1.37
N GLY A 49 -9.64 19.89 -1.96
CA GLY A 49 -10.49 21.02 -2.33
C GLY A 49 -10.05 21.76 -3.59
N GLN A 50 -9.12 21.22 -4.38
CA GLN A 50 -8.68 21.86 -5.61
C GLN A 50 -9.78 21.86 -6.68
N THR A 51 -9.97 23.00 -7.35
CA THR A 51 -10.90 23.15 -8.47
C THR A 51 -10.13 23.29 -9.79
N PHE A 52 -10.53 22.51 -10.78
CA PHE A 52 -10.03 22.56 -12.14
C PHE A 52 -11.06 23.16 -13.09
N GLN A 53 -10.60 23.93 -14.07
CA GLN A 53 -11.42 24.34 -15.20
C GLN A 53 -11.35 23.25 -16.28
N TYR A 54 -12.50 22.83 -16.79
CA TYR A 54 -12.59 21.80 -17.80
C TYR A 54 -12.00 22.26 -19.12
N GLU A 55 -11.13 21.43 -19.68
CA GLU A 55 -10.60 21.61 -21.03
C GLU A 55 -10.71 20.28 -21.77
N PHE A 56 -11.36 20.29 -22.93
CA PHE A 56 -11.57 19.08 -23.71
C PHE A 56 -10.24 18.41 -24.07
N GLY A 57 -10.06 17.16 -23.64
CA GLY A 57 -8.86 16.37 -23.90
C GLY A 57 -7.70 16.59 -22.92
N LYS A 58 -7.86 17.46 -21.91
CA LYS A 58 -6.88 17.63 -20.85
C LYS A 58 -6.99 16.52 -19.80
N GLU A 59 -5.85 16.06 -19.33
CA GLU A 59 -5.75 15.05 -18.27
C GLU A 59 -5.25 15.70 -16.98
N ILE A 60 -5.77 15.24 -15.84
CA ILE A 60 -5.26 15.56 -14.51
C ILE A 60 -4.38 14.37 -14.10
N THR A 61 -3.10 14.62 -13.81
CA THR A 61 -2.18 13.56 -13.38
C THR A 61 -2.22 13.41 -11.87
N PHE A 62 -2.93 12.41 -11.36
CA PHE A 62 -2.90 12.07 -9.95
C PHE A 62 -1.51 11.61 -9.54
N ARG A 63 -1.06 12.05 -8.37
CA ARG A 63 0.23 11.67 -7.78
C ARG A 63 0.01 11.18 -6.38
N ALA A 64 0.65 10.08 -6.05
CA ALA A 64 0.69 9.54 -4.70
C ALA A 64 2.12 9.30 -4.25
N GLU A 65 2.31 9.29 -2.94
CA GLU A 65 3.50 8.76 -2.30
C GLU A 65 3.07 7.67 -1.33
N ALA A 66 3.83 6.58 -1.31
CA ALA A 66 3.61 5.49 -0.38
C ALA A 66 4.95 4.92 0.04
N ASN A 67 5.10 4.64 1.34
CA ASN A 67 6.30 4.03 1.90
C ASN A 67 5.94 3.04 3.01
N ASP A 68 6.82 2.06 3.23
CA ASP A 68 6.66 1.01 4.22
C ASP A 68 8.05 0.52 4.67
N ASN A 69 8.17 0.03 5.91
CA ASN A 69 9.45 -0.38 6.51
C ASN A 69 10.09 -1.62 5.85
N ILE A 70 9.29 -2.51 5.24
CA ILE A 70 9.81 -3.70 4.54
C ILE A 70 9.62 -3.54 3.04
N GLY A 71 8.47 -3.02 2.63
CA GLY A 71 8.20 -2.73 1.23
C GLY A 71 6.74 -2.90 0.89
N LEU A 72 6.38 -2.27 -0.22
CA LEU A 72 5.02 -2.27 -0.74
C LEU A 72 4.80 -3.42 -1.71
N LYS A 73 3.60 -3.96 -1.68
CA LYS A 73 3.09 -4.86 -2.72
C LYS A 73 2.48 -4.06 -3.88
N PHE A 74 1.64 -3.07 -3.57
CA PHE A 74 1.11 -2.13 -4.56
C PHE A 74 0.42 -0.92 -3.94
N VAL A 75 0.24 0.11 -4.76
CA VAL A 75 -0.64 1.27 -4.57
C VAL A 75 -1.80 1.18 -5.56
N VAL A 76 -3.03 1.48 -5.12
CA VAL A 76 -4.25 1.48 -5.94
C VAL A 76 -4.86 2.88 -5.93
N PHE A 77 -5.20 3.39 -7.10
CA PHE A 77 -5.93 4.65 -7.28
C PHE A 77 -7.40 4.38 -7.54
N TYR A 78 -8.27 5.12 -6.87
CA TYR A 78 -9.72 5.07 -7.04
C TYR A 78 -10.28 6.48 -7.25
N VAL A 79 -11.38 6.57 -8.00
CA VAL A 79 -12.26 7.74 -7.98
C VAL A 79 -13.65 7.27 -7.52
N GLY A 80 -14.08 7.76 -6.37
CA GLY A 80 -15.16 7.13 -5.59
C GLY A 80 -14.79 5.67 -5.27
N ASP A 81 -15.68 4.74 -5.57
CA ASP A 81 -15.45 3.30 -5.36
C ASP A 81 -14.80 2.57 -6.54
N ARG A 82 -14.55 3.27 -7.65
CA ARG A 82 -14.03 2.64 -8.87
C ARG A 82 -12.50 2.59 -8.86
N GLU A 83 -11.94 1.38 -8.89
CA GLU A 83 -10.51 1.15 -9.15
C GLU A 83 -10.16 1.66 -10.56
N LEU A 84 -9.15 2.54 -10.62
CA LEU A 84 -8.63 3.09 -11.87
C LEU A 84 -7.36 2.39 -12.31
N ALA A 85 -6.42 2.21 -11.38
CA ALA A 85 -5.14 1.57 -11.65
C ALA A 85 -4.50 1.03 -10.37
N ARG A 86 -3.63 0.04 -10.56
CA ARG A 86 -2.75 -0.54 -9.55
C ARG A 86 -1.31 -0.46 -10.02
N GLN A 87 -0.42 0.01 -9.15
CA GLN A 87 0.99 0.20 -9.45
C GLN A 87 1.85 -0.42 -8.35
N SER A 88 2.81 -1.27 -8.73
CA SER A 88 3.68 -1.97 -7.78
C SER A 88 5.03 -1.29 -7.54
N GLN A 89 5.33 -0.20 -8.26
CA GLN A 89 6.60 0.52 -8.18
C GLN A 89 6.40 2.03 -8.40
N PRO A 90 7.16 2.89 -7.70
CA PRO A 90 7.14 4.33 -7.93
C PRO A 90 7.88 4.70 -9.25
N PRO A 91 7.63 5.89 -9.82
CA PRO A 91 6.75 6.95 -9.31
C PRO A 91 5.26 6.60 -9.47
N TYR A 92 4.46 6.83 -8.43
CA TYR A 92 3.03 6.58 -8.47
C TYR A 92 2.29 7.77 -9.09
N ALA A 93 2.13 7.72 -10.41
CA ALA A 93 1.46 8.75 -11.18
C ALA A 93 0.44 8.13 -12.13
N LEU A 94 -0.76 8.72 -12.19
CA LEU A 94 -1.84 8.25 -13.03
C LEU A 94 -2.49 9.42 -13.78
N PRO A 95 -2.32 9.54 -15.11
CA PRO A 95 -3.13 10.47 -15.89
C PRO A 95 -4.59 10.03 -15.90
N TRP A 96 -5.48 10.98 -15.60
CA TRP A 96 -6.92 10.75 -15.53
C TRP A 96 -7.66 11.77 -16.41
N ARG A 97 -8.52 11.26 -17.30
CA ARG A 97 -9.33 12.11 -18.20
C ARG A 97 -10.48 12.73 -17.42
N ALA A 98 -10.38 14.04 -17.22
CA ALA A 98 -11.36 14.78 -16.45
C ALA A 98 -12.68 14.95 -17.22
N LYS A 99 -13.77 15.01 -16.45
CA LYS A 99 -15.09 15.49 -16.88
C LYS A 99 -15.61 16.43 -15.80
N PRO A 100 -16.48 17.41 -16.13
CA PRO A 100 -17.10 18.25 -15.11
C PRO A 100 -17.78 17.41 -14.03
N GLY A 101 -17.63 17.81 -12.77
CA GLY A 101 -18.18 17.12 -11.60
C GLY A 101 -17.32 17.22 -10.34
N GLU A 102 -17.87 16.71 -9.25
CA GLU A 102 -17.21 16.56 -7.96
C GLU A 102 -16.68 15.13 -7.81
N TYR A 103 -15.45 14.97 -7.31
CA TYR A 103 -14.78 13.69 -7.21
C TYR A 103 -14.03 13.54 -5.90
N THR A 104 -14.03 12.31 -5.37
CA THR A 104 -13.13 11.88 -4.30
C THR A 104 -12.06 10.99 -4.92
N LEU A 105 -10.80 11.42 -4.85
CA LEU A 105 -9.64 10.58 -5.16
C LEU A 105 -9.25 9.83 -3.88
N ARG A 106 -9.31 8.50 -3.93
CA ARG A 106 -8.82 7.64 -2.86
C ARG A 106 -7.59 6.89 -3.34
N VAL A 107 -6.56 6.82 -2.50
CA VAL A 107 -5.35 6.03 -2.74
C VAL A 107 -5.17 5.06 -1.59
N GLU A 108 -5.01 3.78 -1.91
CA GLU A 108 -4.79 2.69 -0.97
C GLU A 108 -3.41 2.07 -1.22
N ALA A 109 -2.66 1.74 -0.17
CA ALA A 109 -1.43 0.96 -0.29
C ALA A 109 -1.53 -0.33 0.52
N LEU A 110 -0.97 -1.40 -0.04
CA LEU A 110 -0.83 -2.71 0.58
C LEU A 110 0.65 -3.06 0.66
N ASP A 111 1.14 -3.45 1.85
CA ASP A 111 2.50 -3.93 2.04
C ASP A 111 2.68 -5.42 1.68
N LEU A 112 3.89 -5.94 1.85
CA LEU A 112 4.21 -7.35 1.62
C LEU A 112 3.67 -8.31 2.70
N ALA A 113 3.35 -7.82 3.90
CA ALA A 113 2.82 -8.58 5.03
C ALA A 113 1.28 -8.64 5.06
N GLY A 114 0.61 -7.84 4.24
CA GLY A 114 -0.84 -7.73 4.17
C GLY A 114 -1.44 -6.55 4.93
N ASN A 115 -0.65 -5.64 5.49
CA ASN A 115 -1.16 -4.42 6.12
C ASN A 115 -1.56 -3.39 5.05
N THR A 116 -2.63 -2.65 5.33
CA THR A 116 -3.21 -1.66 4.42
C THR A 116 -3.33 -0.30 5.09
N SER A 117 -3.20 0.75 4.30
CA SER A 117 -3.62 2.11 4.66
C SER A 117 -4.19 2.82 3.44
N GLU A 118 -5.03 3.82 3.69
CA GLU A 118 -5.64 4.63 2.65
C GLU A 118 -5.71 6.09 3.04
N VAL A 119 -5.76 6.96 2.02
CA VAL A 119 -6.01 8.39 2.15
C VAL A 119 -6.95 8.84 1.04
N SER A 120 -7.78 9.83 1.31
CA SER A 120 -8.68 10.42 0.33
C SER A 120 -8.61 11.93 0.36
N ILE A 121 -8.83 12.54 -0.80
CA ILE A 121 -9.02 13.98 -0.98
C ILE A 121 -10.21 14.20 -1.92
N ASP A 122 -10.85 15.34 -1.79
CA ASP A 122 -11.92 15.78 -2.68
C ASP A 122 -11.39 16.85 -3.65
N PHE A 123 -11.87 16.85 -4.88
CA PHE A 123 -11.54 17.87 -5.89
C PHE A 123 -12.70 18.02 -6.88
N SER A 124 -12.76 19.16 -7.56
CA SER A 124 -13.82 19.45 -8.52
C SER A 124 -13.29 19.82 -9.90
N VAL A 125 -14.13 19.60 -10.91
CA VAL A 125 -13.91 20.02 -12.29
C VAL A 125 -15.14 20.82 -12.71
N GLU A 126 -14.96 22.13 -12.94
CA GLU A 126 -16.01 23.05 -13.38
C GLU A 126 -16.00 23.21 -14.90
N GLU A 127 -17.14 23.60 -15.48
CA GLU A 127 -17.29 23.85 -16.93
C GLU A 127 -16.55 25.09 -17.43
#